data_AF-A0A1M7KHI4-F1
#
_entry.id   AF-A0A1M7KHI4-F1
#
_cell.length_a   1.000
_cell.length_b   1.000
_cell.length_c   1.000
_cell.angle_alpha   90.00
_cell.angle_beta   90.00
_cell.angle_gamma   90.00
#
_symmetry.space_group_name_H-M   'P 1'
#
loop_
_entity.id
_entity.type
_entity.pdbx_description
1 polymer ?
#
loop_
_entity_poly.entity_id
_entity_poly.type
_entity_poly.pdbx_seq_one_letter_code
_entity_poly.pdbx_strand_id
1 'polypeptide(L)'
;MIKKRKILLSSIIIAAFVILFFFMINISLKSNINNAFDVTIENGVKWIKLEESKRFKITPKIMIKPSEKVESPYLIFDLYIENKTDKPIYNIVVTAFLSDKIRKYMSTPLNIFGNVKDNPVNLIPGKIPYALYVTKITNIPNYNAFTEEQKEEMMEILKEPIKVKISYDSGVEYLIIDSSEIIIENYVDI
;
A
#
# COMPACT_ATOMS: atom_id res chain seq x y z
N MET A 1 51.59 4.30 -17.31
CA MET A 1 50.24 4.16 -17.93
C MET A 1 49.44 2.93 -17.47
N ILE A 2 50.08 1.78 -17.19
CA ILE A 2 49.39 0.50 -16.91
C ILE A 2 48.61 0.48 -15.57
N LYS A 3 49.14 1.12 -14.50
CA LYS A 3 48.46 1.19 -13.19
C LYS A 3 47.15 2.00 -13.23
N LYS A 4 47.10 3.14 -13.93
CA LYS A 4 45.89 3.97 -14.08
C LYS A 4 44.78 3.24 -14.84
N ARG A 5 45.11 2.44 -15.87
CA ARG A 5 44.13 1.63 -16.62
C ARG A 5 43.52 0.51 -15.78
N LYS A 6 44.30 -0.17 -14.93
CA LYS A 6 43.78 -1.24 -14.05
C LYS A 6 42.80 -0.72 -12.99
N ILE A 7 43.06 0.45 -12.41
CA ILE A 7 42.17 1.09 -11.41
C ILE A 7 40.85 1.56 -12.06
N LEU A 8 40.92 2.05 -13.31
CA LEU A 8 39.73 2.47 -14.06
C LEU A 8 38.84 1.28 -14.45
N LEU A 9 39.46 0.17 -14.88
CA LEU A 9 38.74 -1.07 -15.17
C LEU A 9 38.10 -1.70 -13.92
N SER A 10 38.77 -1.69 -12.76
CA SER A 10 38.19 -2.22 -11.53
C SER A 10 37.00 -1.40 -11.03
N SER A 11 37.05 -0.07 -11.17
CA SER A 11 35.94 0.81 -10.77
C SER A 11 34.72 0.68 -11.69
N ILE A 12 34.91 0.47 -12.99
CA ILE A 12 33.83 0.16 -13.93
C ILE A 12 33.17 -1.19 -13.60
N ILE A 13 33.97 -2.22 -13.27
CA ILE A 13 33.44 -3.54 -12.90
C ILE A 13 32.64 -3.48 -11.60
N ILE A 14 33.12 -2.74 -10.59
CA ILE A 14 32.38 -2.55 -9.33
C ILE A 14 31.07 -1.80 -9.58
N ALA A 15 31.09 -0.71 -10.38
CA ALA A 15 29.87 0.02 -10.73
C ALA A 15 28.86 -0.86 -11.47
N ALA A 16 29.33 -1.68 -12.44
CA ALA A 16 28.49 -2.63 -13.14
C ALA A 16 27.89 -3.69 -12.21
N PHE A 17 28.67 -4.20 -11.24
CA PHE A 17 28.17 -5.15 -10.23
C PHE A 17 27.12 -4.52 -9.32
N VAL A 18 27.32 -3.29 -8.87
CA VAL A 18 26.35 -2.57 -8.03
C VAL A 18 25.06 -2.33 -8.80
N ILE A 19 25.13 -1.92 -10.06
CA ILE A 19 23.96 -1.75 -10.93
C ILE A 19 23.22 -3.08 -11.12
N LEU A 20 23.95 -4.16 -11.43
CA LEU A 20 23.38 -5.49 -11.66
C LEU A 20 22.72 -6.05 -10.39
N PHE A 21 23.34 -5.84 -9.23
CA PHE A 21 22.82 -6.23 -7.93
C PHE A 21 21.55 -5.44 -7.56
N PHE A 22 21.55 -4.12 -7.77
CA PHE A 22 20.36 -3.29 -7.63
C PHE A 22 19.23 -3.75 -8.56
N PHE A 23 19.54 -4.08 -9.82
CA PHE A 23 18.55 -4.60 -10.76
C PHE A 23 17.97 -5.94 -10.31
N MET A 24 18.80 -6.90 -9.89
CA MET A 24 18.38 -8.22 -9.42
C MET A 24 17.48 -8.15 -8.19
N ILE A 25 17.85 -7.32 -7.20
CA ILE A 25 17.03 -7.13 -5.99
C ILE A 25 15.68 -6.50 -6.33
N ASN A 26 15.66 -5.45 -7.15
CA ASN A 26 14.42 -4.77 -7.52
C ASN A 26 13.48 -5.67 -8.34
N ILE A 27 14.02 -6.50 -9.24
CA ILE A 27 13.22 -7.46 -10.02
C ILE A 27 12.62 -8.54 -9.11
N SER A 28 13.40 -9.11 -8.20
CA SER A 28 12.92 -10.17 -7.31
C SER A 28 11.86 -9.68 -6.31
N LEU A 29 12.04 -8.47 -5.76
CA LEU A 29 11.00 -7.84 -4.93
C LEU A 29 9.72 -7.65 -5.75
N LYS A 30 9.81 -7.02 -6.94
CA LYS A 30 8.66 -6.76 -7.82
C LYS A 30 7.93 -8.04 -8.22
N SER A 31 8.64 -9.14 -8.51
CA SER A 31 8.00 -10.42 -8.87
C SER A 31 7.26 -11.05 -7.69
N ASN A 32 7.84 -11.04 -6.48
CA ASN A 32 7.19 -11.61 -5.30
C ASN A 32 5.90 -10.87 -4.90
N ILE A 33 5.83 -9.57 -5.17
CA ILE A 33 4.67 -8.73 -4.82
C ILE A 33 3.54 -8.89 -5.84
N ASN A 34 3.86 -8.89 -7.14
CA ASN A 34 2.89 -9.22 -8.18
C ASN A 34 2.36 -10.66 -8.02
N ASN A 35 3.13 -11.52 -7.37
CA ASN A 35 2.69 -12.86 -6.99
C ASN A 35 1.76 -12.84 -5.77
N ALA A 36 1.95 -11.94 -4.80
CA ALA A 36 1.15 -11.91 -3.58
C ALA A 36 -0.24 -11.25 -3.75
N PHE A 37 -0.32 -10.13 -4.47
CA PHE A 37 -1.56 -9.34 -4.61
C PHE A 37 -2.10 -9.36 -6.04
N ASP A 38 -3.41 -9.15 -6.19
CA ASP A 38 -4.04 -9.01 -7.50
C ASP A 38 -3.95 -7.56 -8.01
N VAL A 39 -2.80 -7.24 -8.60
CA VAL A 39 -2.46 -5.89 -9.08
C VAL A 39 -2.95 -5.58 -10.50
N THR A 40 -3.54 -6.54 -11.21
CA THR A 40 -3.96 -6.36 -12.60
C THR A 40 -5.20 -5.48 -12.66
N ILE A 41 -5.14 -4.39 -13.43
CA ILE A 41 -6.28 -3.48 -13.65
C ILE A 41 -6.67 -3.58 -15.13
N GLU A 42 -7.95 -3.83 -15.40
CA GLU A 42 -8.45 -3.87 -16.77
C GLU A 42 -8.39 -2.49 -17.44
N ASN A 43 -8.16 -2.46 -18.75
CA ASN A 43 -8.10 -1.19 -19.49
C ASN A 43 -9.50 -0.54 -19.56
N GLY A 44 -9.55 0.77 -19.31
CA GLY A 44 -10.79 1.55 -19.41
C GLY A 44 -11.78 1.36 -18.25
N VAL A 45 -11.34 0.79 -17.13
CA VAL A 45 -12.19 0.64 -15.94
C VAL A 45 -12.70 1.99 -15.44
N LYS A 46 -13.97 2.02 -15.05
CA LYS A 46 -14.57 3.15 -14.34
C LYS A 46 -14.31 2.97 -12.84
N TRP A 47 -13.53 3.87 -12.28
CA TRP A 47 -13.42 4.02 -10.82
C TRP A 47 -14.69 4.71 -10.32
N ILE A 48 -15.41 4.04 -9.42
CA ILE A 48 -16.63 4.54 -8.80
C ILE A 48 -16.34 4.96 -7.35
N LYS A 49 -17.12 5.89 -6.81
CA LYS A 49 -16.97 6.30 -5.40
C LYS A 49 -17.44 5.21 -4.43
N LEU A 50 -17.06 5.30 -3.16
CA LEU A 50 -17.46 4.30 -2.15
C LEU A 50 -18.97 4.18 -1.99
N GLU A 51 -19.70 5.30 -2.00
CA GLU A 51 -21.16 5.32 -1.89
C GLU A 51 -21.85 4.60 -3.06
N GLU A 52 -21.21 4.57 -4.24
CA GLU A 52 -21.68 3.90 -5.44
C GLU A 52 -21.40 2.39 -5.44
N SER A 53 -20.57 1.87 -4.51
CA SER A 53 -20.36 0.43 -4.39
C SER A 53 -21.70 -0.28 -4.27
N LYS A 54 -21.87 -1.46 -4.86
CA LYS A 54 -23.13 -2.22 -4.70
C LYS A 54 -23.05 -3.20 -3.55
N ARG A 55 -21.84 -3.63 -3.20
CA ARG A 55 -21.61 -4.80 -2.36
C ARG A 55 -20.82 -4.53 -1.09
N PHE A 56 -19.99 -3.50 -1.11
CA PHE A 56 -19.05 -3.26 -0.03
C PHE A 56 -19.37 -1.94 0.64
N LYS A 57 -19.19 -1.94 1.97
CA LYS A 57 -18.99 -0.72 2.75
C LYS A 57 -17.53 -0.76 3.19
N ILE A 58 -16.80 0.33 2.96
CA ILE A 58 -15.38 0.43 3.28
C ILE A 58 -15.19 1.56 4.28
N THR A 59 -14.44 1.29 5.34
CA THR A 59 -14.03 2.31 6.30
C THR A 59 -12.51 2.41 6.26
N PRO A 60 -11.96 3.42 5.56
CA PRO A 60 -10.53 3.66 5.47
C PRO A 60 -10.02 4.39 6.71
N LYS A 61 -8.89 3.94 7.23
CA LYS A 61 -8.26 4.54 8.40
C LYS A 61 -6.75 4.59 8.23
N ILE A 62 -6.16 5.73 8.54
CA ILE A 62 -4.72 5.93 8.59
C ILE A 62 -4.35 6.32 10.02
N MET A 63 -3.40 5.60 10.62
CA MET A 63 -2.89 5.91 11.95
C MET A 63 -1.39 6.17 11.89
N ILE A 64 -0.97 7.23 12.56
CA ILE A 64 0.44 7.50 12.86
C ILE A 64 0.63 7.21 14.34
N LYS A 65 1.36 6.15 14.68
CA LYS A 65 1.57 5.70 16.06
C LYS A 65 3.03 5.77 16.48
N PRO A 66 3.35 6.14 17.73
CA PRO A 66 4.71 6.04 18.22
C PRO A 66 5.20 4.60 18.14
N SER A 67 6.50 4.43 17.91
CA SER A 67 7.15 3.13 17.98
C SER A 67 7.95 3.04 19.26
N GLU A 68 7.66 2.04 20.09
CA GLU A 68 8.40 1.80 21.34
C GLU A 68 9.84 1.30 21.09
N LYS A 69 10.12 0.79 19.88
CA LYS A 69 11.37 0.09 19.56
C LYS A 69 12.23 0.80 18.50
N VAL A 70 11.69 1.80 17.84
CA VAL A 70 12.34 2.50 16.71
C VAL A 70 12.11 3.98 16.92
N GLU A 71 13.11 4.83 16.73
CA GLU A 71 12.98 6.30 16.74
C GLU A 71 12.12 6.86 15.58
N SER A 72 11.26 6.04 15.01
CA SER A 72 10.44 6.32 13.83
C SER A 72 9.03 5.81 14.07
N PRO A 73 8.00 6.67 14.00
CA PRO A 73 6.61 6.26 14.12
C PRO A 73 6.21 5.21 13.09
N TYR A 74 5.20 4.42 13.44
CA TYR A 74 4.49 3.54 12.52
C TYR A 74 3.42 4.32 11.78
N LEU A 75 3.40 4.16 10.46
CA LEU A 75 2.31 4.54 9.59
C LEU A 75 1.51 3.28 9.24
N ILE A 76 0.24 3.27 9.63
CA ILE A 76 -0.66 2.14 9.49
C ILE A 76 -1.80 2.57 8.57
N PHE A 77 -1.96 1.86 7.45
CA PHE A 77 -3.10 2.00 6.55
C PHE A 77 -4.01 0.80 6.75
N ASP A 78 -5.26 1.05 7.13
CA ASP A 78 -6.29 0.04 7.34
C ASP A 78 -7.47 0.29 6.42
N LEU A 79 -7.96 -0.77 5.78
CA LEU A 79 -9.29 -0.79 5.19
C LEU A 79 -10.11 -1.86 5.88
N TYR A 80 -11.20 -1.44 6.51
CA TYR A 80 -12.23 -2.33 7.03
C TYR A 80 -13.34 -2.48 6.01
N ILE A 81 -13.62 -3.70 5.56
CA ILE A 81 -14.48 -3.98 4.41
C ILE A 81 -15.60 -4.92 4.84
N GLU A 82 -16.82 -4.44 4.74
CA GLU A 82 -18.04 -5.16 5.13
C GLU A 82 -18.86 -5.51 3.89
N ASN A 83 -19.56 -6.65 3.94
CA ASN A 83 -20.62 -6.96 2.99
C ASN A 83 -21.88 -6.17 3.38
N LYS A 84 -22.34 -5.27 2.50
CA LYS A 84 -23.56 -4.47 2.75
C LYS A 84 -24.84 -5.09 2.17
N THR A 85 -24.75 -6.30 1.66
CA THR A 85 -25.86 -7.04 1.06
C THR A 85 -26.30 -8.19 1.96
N ASP A 86 -27.54 -8.66 1.77
CA ASP A 86 -28.07 -9.83 2.49
C ASP A 86 -27.60 -11.17 1.89
N LYS A 87 -26.75 -11.14 0.85
CA LYS A 87 -26.29 -12.34 0.15
C LYS A 87 -24.82 -12.61 0.44
N PRO A 88 -24.41 -13.88 0.57
CA PRO A 88 -22.99 -14.24 0.64
C PRO A 88 -22.19 -13.70 -0.55
N ILE A 89 -20.96 -13.24 -0.29
CA ILE A 89 -19.98 -12.90 -1.33
C ILE A 89 -18.75 -13.77 -1.10
N TYR A 90 -18.35 -14.51 -2.12
CA TYR A 90 -17.30 -15.52 -2.06
C TYR A 90 -16.04 -15.08 -2.78
N ASN A 91 -14.92 -15.65 -2.31
CA ASN A 91 -13.58 -15.52 -2.87
C ASN A 91 -13.13 -14.07 -3.06
N ILE A 92 -13.32 -13.24 -2.04
CA ILE A 92 -12.97 -11.82 -2.07
C ILE A 92 -11.45 -11.65 -2.01
N VAL A 93 -10.91 -10.91 -2.98
CA VAL A 93 -9.54 -10.41 -3.00
C VAL A 93 -9.56 -8.89 -3.15
N VAL A 94 -8.88 -8.22 -2.24
CA VAL A 94 -8.79 -6.76 -2.15
C VAL A 94 -7.35 -6.36 -2.40
N THR A 95 -7.17 -5.38 -3.28
CA THR A 95 -5.88 -4.70 -3.47
C THR A 95 -6.11 -3.19 -3.46
N ALA A 96 -5.44 -2.50 -2.55
CA ALA A 96 -5.44 -1.06 -2.40
C ALA A 96 -4.13 -0.47 -2.94
N PHE A 97 -4.25 0.68 -3.60
CA PHE A 97 -3.17 1.43 -4.22
C PHE A 97 -3.17 2.83 -3.61
N LEU A 98 -2.15 3.10 -2.80
CA LEU A 98 -1.85 4.41 -2.24
C LEU A 98 -1.14 5.27 -3.31
N SER A 99 -1.12 6.58 -3.12
CA SER A 99 -0.36 7.48 -3.99
C SER A 99 1.13 7.11 -4.09
N ASP A 100 1.73 7.27 -5.26
CA ASP A 100 3.19 7.08 -5.42
C ASP A 100 3.99 8.10 -4.58
N LYS A 101 3.40 9.27 -4.28
CA LYS A 101 4.07 10.32 -3.50
C LYS A 101 4.39 9.87 -2.07
N ILE A 102 3.59 8.98 -1.48
CA ILE A 102 3.81 8.53 -0.09
C ILE A 102 5.09 7.71 0.07
N ARG A 103 5.64 7.17 -1.02
CA ARG A 103 6.85 6.33 -0.99
C ARG A 103 8.06 7.04 -0.36
N LYS A 104 8.19 8.37 -0.50
CA LYS A 104 9.32 9.10 0.11
C LYS A 104 9.25 9.17 1.65
N TYR A 105 8.07 8.90 2.22
CA TYR A 105 7.83 8.89 3.66
C TYR A 105 7.68 7.49 4.25
N MET A 106 7.84 6.44 3.44
CA MET A 106 7.74 5.06 3.89
C MET A 106 9.10 4.37 3.81
N SER A 107 9.43 3.57 4.82
CA SER A 107 10.60 2.68 4.80
C SER A 107 10.49 1.56 3.76
N THR A 108 9.27 1.26 3.29
CA THR A 108 9.02 0.23 2.26
C THR A 108 8.69 0.88 0.92
N PRO A 109 9.26 0.41 -0.20
CA PRO A 109 9.05 1.03 -1.51
C PRO A 109 7.64 0.81 -2.09
N LEU A 110 6.79 0.04 -1.40
CA LEU A 110 5.51 -0.42 -1.91
C LEU A 110 4.36 0.38 -1.33
N ASN A 111 3.65 1.08 -2.21
CA ASN A 111 2.43 1.81 -1.94
C ASN A 111 1.18 0.97 -2.24
N ILE A 112 1.28 -0.37 -2.18
CA ILE A 112 0.15 -1.28 -2.38
C ILE A 112 0.01 -2.22 -1.19
N PHE A 113 -1.22 -2.67 -0.92
CA PHE A 113 -1.54 -3.64 0.13
C PHE A 113 -2.90 -4.30 -0.09
N GLY A 114 -3.17 -5.39 0.60
CA GLY A 114 -4.37 -6.19 0.37
C GLY A 114 -4.34 -7.51 1.13
N ASN A 115 -5.28 -8.41 0.83
CA ASN A 115 -5.13 -9.82 1.20
C ASN A 115 -4.39 -10.58 0.10
N VAL A 116 -3.70 -11.65 0.49
CA VAL A 116 -2.98 -12.51 -0.45
C VAL A 116 -4.00 -13.14 -1.40
N LYS A 117 -3.78 -13.03 -2.71
CA LYS A 117 -4.73 -13.48 -3.73
C LYS A 117 -5.03 -14.99 -3.65
N ASP A 118 -4.05 -15.77 -3.19
CA ASP A 118 -4.16 -17.23 -3.01
C ASP A 118 -4.86 -17.61 -1.69
N ASN A 119 -5.21 -16.61 -0.86
CA ASN A 119 -6.00 -16.78 0.37
C ASN A 119 -7.20 -15.82 0.36
N PRO A 120 -8.18 -16.06 -0.52
CA PRO A 120 -9.35 -15.21 -0.63
C PRO A 120 -10.30 -15.41 0.57
N VAL A 121 -11.12 -14.40 0.86
CA VAL A 121 -12.01 -14.39 2.04
C VAL A 121 -13.47 -14.42 1.62
N ASN A 122 -14.31 -15.10 2.39
CA ASN A 122 -15.76 -15.10 2.18
C ASN A 122 -16.42 -14.19 3.21
N LEU A 123 -17.31 -13.28 2.75
CA LEU A 123 -18.12 -12.44 3.63
C LEU A 123 -19.58 -12.89 3.56
N ILE A 124 -19.97 -13.66 4.58
CA ILE A 124 -21.31 -14.27 4.68
C ILE A 124 -22.10 -13.52 5.75
N PRO A 125 -23.24 -12.88 5.42
CA PRO A 125 -24.06 -12.18 6.40
C PRO A 125 -24.40 -13.07 7.61
N GLY A 126 -24.19 -12.53 8.81
CA GLY A 126 -24.44 -13.26 10.05
C GLY A 126 -23.39 -14.31 10.44
N LYS A 127 -22.28 -14.47 9.69
CA LYS A 127 -21.17 -15.39 10.06
C LYS A 127 -19.83 -14.68 10.17
N ILE A 128 -18.96 -15.20 11.04
CA ILE A 128 -17.56 -14.77 11.15
C ILE A 128 -16.74 -15.38 9.99
N PRO A 129 -15.86 -14.61 9.31
CA PRO A 129 -15.62 -13.18 9.53
C PRO A 129 -16.74 -12.31 8.97
N TYR A 130 -17.23 -11.37 9.78
CA TYR A 130 -18.27 -10.41 9.37
C TYR A 130 -17.72 -9.35 8.40
N ALA A 131 -16.41 -9.17 8.41
CA ALA A 131 -15.70 -8.17 7.64
C ALA A 131 -14.25 -8.61 7.38
N LEU A 132 -13.65 -7.99 6.37
CA LEU A 132 -12.25 -8.17 6.00
C LEU A 132 -11.46 -6.94 6.42
N TYR A 133 -10.40 -7.15 7.19
CA TYR A 133 -9.38 -6.14 7.43
C TYR A 133 -8.19 -6.37 6.50
N VAL A 134 -7.82 -5.35 5.72
CA VAL A 134 -6.54 -5.33 5.02
C VAL A 134 -5.70 -4.18 5.54
N THR A 135 -4.47 -4.50 5.93
CA THR A 135 -3.61 -3.59 6.68
C THR A 135 -2.23 -3.53 6.05
N LYS A 136 -1.66 -2.32 5.98
CA LYS A 136 -0.25 -2.08 5.71
C LYS A 136 0.36 -1.35 6.89
N ILE A 137 1.46 -1.90 7.41
CA ILE A 137 2.28 -1.24 8.44
C ILE A 137 3.63 -0.93 7.82
N THR A 138 4.10 0.30 7.99
CA THR A 138 5.43 0.74 7.57
C THR A 138 5.95 1.77 8.57
N ASN A 139 7.26 2.04 8.57
CA ASN A 139 7.82 3.10 9.41
C ASN A 139 7.92 4.40 8.60
N ILE A 140 7.91 5.53 9.32
CA ILE A 140 8.24 6.85 8.78
C ILE A 140 9.70 7.15 9.16
N PRO A 141 10.67 6.89 8.27
CA PRO A 141 12.08 7.05 8.60
C PRO A 141 12.43 8.52 8.87
N ASN A 142 13.27 8.75 9.87
CA ASN A 142 13.77 10.09 10.24
C ASN A 142 12.67 11.12 10.57
N TYR A 143 11.49 10.67 11.04
CA TYR A 143 10.37 11.56 11.35
C TYR A 143 10.74 12.71 12.30
N ASN A 144 11.58 12.43 13.31
CA ASN A 144 12.03 13.45 14.27
C ASN A 144 12.92 14.54 13.64
N ALA A 145 13.45 14.31 12.44
CA ALA A 145 14.24 15.27 11.69
C ALA A 145 13.41 16.06 10.66
N PHE A 146 12.09 15.82 10.59
CA PHE A 146 11.23 16.54 9.66
C PHE A 146 11.07 17.99 10.09
N THR A 147 11.13 18.90 9.10
CA THR A 147 10.63 20.27 9.27
C THR A 147 9.10 20.26 9.36
N GLU A 148 8.50 21.33 9.88
CA GLU A 148 7.04 21.47 9.90
C GLU A 148 6.45 21.39 8.48
N GLU A 149 7.10 22.00 7.48
CA GLU A 149 6.70 21.89 6.07
C GLU A 149 6.68 20.44 5.58
N GLN A 150 7.65 19.62 5.98
CA GLN A 150 7.68 18.20 5.61
C GLN A 150 6.56 17.40 6.29
N LYS A 151 6.24 17.72 7.55
CA LYS A 151 5.11 17.12 8.26
C LYS A 151 3.79 17.50 7.58
N GLU A 152 3.59 18.78 7.25
CA GLU A 152 2.41 19.27 6.53
C GLU A 152 2.27 18.59 5.17
N GLU A 153 3.35 18.55 4.38
CA GLU A 153 3.34 17.89 3.07
C GLU A 153 3.00 16.40 3.18
N MET A 154 3.57 15.71 4.17
CA MET A 154 3.24 14.30 4.43
C MET A 154 1.75 14.14 4.75
N MET A 155 1.19 14.99 5.62
CA MET A 155 -0.22 14.94 5.99
C MET A 155 -1.14 15.19 4.79
N GLU A 156 -0.78 16.10 3.89
CA GLU A 156 -1.51 16.33 2.64
C GLU A 156 -1.43 15.12 1.69
N ILE A 157 -0.27 14.46 1.60
CA ILE A 157 -0.13 13.23 0.79
C ILE A 157 -0.96 12.09 1.37
N LEU A 158 -1.06 11.96 2.69
CA LEU A 158 -1.91 10.94 3.34
C LEU A 158 -3.40 11.11 3.05
N LYS A 159 -3.82 12.32 2.68
CA LYS A 159 -5.19 12.64 2.28
C LYS A 159 -5.47 12.33 0.80
N GLU A 160 -4.46 12.01 -0.01
CA GLU A 160 -4.68 11.72 -1.43
C GLU A 160 -5.56 10.48 -1.62
N PRO A 161 -6.36 10.42 -2.71
CA PRO A 161 -7.31 9.33 -2.90
C PRO A 161 -6.66 7.95 -2.94
N ILE A 162 -7.29 6.98 -2.29
CA ILE A 162 -6.86 5.58 -2.30
C ILE A 162 -7.71 4.84 -3.34
N LYS A 163 -7.06 4.18 -4.30
CA LYS A 163 -7.74 3.31 -5.26
C LYS A 163 -7.84 1.91 -4.69
N VAL A 164 -8.99 1.26 -4.79
CA VAL A 164 -9.22 -0.09 -4.28
C VAL A 164 -9.85 -0.95 -5.37
N LYS A 165 -9.23 -2.08 -5.67
CA LYS A 165 -9.79 -3.16 -6.48
C LYS A 165 -10.32 -4.23 -5.54
N ILE A 166 -11.57 -4.66 -5.73
CA ILE A 166 -12.16 -5.80 -5.04
C ILE A 166 -12.68 -6.80 -6.07
N SER A 167 -12.02 -7.94 -6.21
CA SER A 167 -12.48 -9.07 -7.04
C SER A 167 -13.17 -10.13 -6.19
N TYR A 168 -14.18 -10.78 -6.76
CA TYR A 168 -14.99 -11.84 -6.15
C TYR A 168 -15.65 -12.69 -7.24
N ASP A 169 -16.26 -13.82 -6.89
CA ASP A 169 -16.75 -14.81 -7.87
C ASP A 169 -17.70 -14.25 -8.95
N SER A 170 -18.47 -13.21 -8.63
CA SER A 170 -19.46 -12.63 -9.56
C SER A 170 -19.03 -11.31 -10.20
N GLY A 171 -17.79 -10.86 -10.00
CA GLY A 171 -17.28 -9.67 -10.66
C GLY A 171 -16.15 -8.94 -9.94
N VAL A 172 -15.89 -7.71 -10.38
CA VAL A 172 -14.86 -6.83 -9.83
C VAL A 172 -15.48 -5.45 -9.61
N GLU A 173 -15.18 -4.82 -8.47
CA GLU A 173 -15.45 -3.40 -8.22
C GLU A 173 -14.14 -2.62 -8.15
N TYR A 174 -14.09 -1.48 -8.84
CA TYR A 174 -12.97 -0.54 -8.82
C TYR A 174 -13.44 0.74 -8.13
N LEU A 175 -12.93 0.97 -6.92
CA LEU A 175 -13.40 2.01 -6.01
C LEU A 175 -12.33 3.08 -5.83
N ILE A 176 -12.75 4.34 -5.75
CA ILE A 176 -11.92 5.46 -5.30
C ILE A 176 -12.42 5.90 -3.92
N ILE A 177 -11.50 6.01 -2.98
CA ILE A 177 -11.72 6.54 -1.64
C ILE A 177 -11.22 7.98 -1.66
N ASP A 178 -12.13 8.94 -1.55
CA ASP A 178 -11.77 10.36 -1.57
C ASP A 178 -11.23 10.81 -0.22
N SER A 179 -10.51 11.95 -0.22
CA SER A 179 -9.88 12.53 0.98
C SER A 179 -10.83 12.66 2.17
N SER A 180 -12.07 13.09 1.91
CA SER A 180 -13.09 13.33 2.95
C SER A 180 -13.56 12.06 3.66
N GLU A 181 -13.28 10.89 3.08
CA GLU A 181 -13.70 9.60 3.62
C GLU A 181 -12.62 8.96 4.49
N ILE A 182 -11.37 9.44 4.39
CA ILE A 182 -10.21 8.90 5.10
C ILE A 182 -10.16 9.45 6.52
N ILE A 183 -10.26 8.56 7.49
CA ILE A 183 -10.07 8.90 8.91
C ILE A 183 -8.57 8.88 9.20
N ILE A 184 -7.99 10.02 9.57
CA ILE A 184 -6.57 10.13 9.95
C ILE A 184 -6.47 10.40 11.45
N GLU A 185 -5.73 9.55 12.15
CA GLU A 185 -5.43 9.68 13.58
C GLU A 185 -3.92 9.79 13.78
N ASN A 186 -3.48 10.90 14.37
CA ASN A 186 -2.08 11.09 14.73
C ASN A 186 -1.91 11.01 16.25
N TYR A 187 -1.11 10.04 16.69
CA TYR A 187 -0.81 9.76 18.10
C TYR A 187 0.63 10.12 18.48
N VAL A 188 1.36 10.77 17.58
CA VAL A 188 2.69 11.28 17.88
C VAL A 188 2.50 12.72 18.37
N ASP A 189 2.96 12.98 19.59
CA ASP A 189 2.82 14.28 20.25
C ASP A 189 3.34 15.42 19.36
N ILE A 190 2.57 16.52 19.30
CA ILE A 190 2.95 17.81 18.68
C ILE A 190 3.81 18.59 19.68
#